data_AF-I0GTI1-F1
#
_entry.id   AF-I0GTI1-F1
#
_cell.length_a   1.000
_cell.length_b   1.000
_cell.length_c   1.000
_cell.angle_alpha   90.00
_cell.angle_beta   90.00
_cell.angle_gamma   90.00
#
_symmetry.space_group_name_H-M   'P 1'
#
loop_
_entity.id
_entity.type
_entity.pdbx_description
1 polymer ?
#
loop_
_entity_poly.entity_id
_entity_poly.type
_entity_poly.pdbx_seq_one_letter_code
_entity_poly.pdbx_strand_id
1 'polypeptide(L)'
;MPNLSALARNALERVLIEFGKDTKFVIYPFGEGGKILKGIMNYEFNIQEFAIIDNFLADVNNKVKNSTFLKNQKDIIVLVASYQVNNFHEIRDHLYKFIPPNKCVEVFSNIINNNDNSISNGMNSSHELWDLMLERYYINPKEKNRIFVIGDSHACFFSGCYLDNYVYRDGLGLCRPRIDPFKVFHLGPALAYNLNNYGTTTKAREKIDRILNLIPAGEKILCVFGEIDIRVHVFKQTKRGGDFHRVVDKVVENYVSFVNKLSEKYRVYIWCPVASQSDDCKLDDNFPRSGTQAERNKATEYFIRELKKKCLDGNIATCLSIFPMLVDEEYKTKTQYYRDSVHLAQCAWLFADDEFKKNGILCIRR
;
A
#
# COMPACT_ATOMS: atom_id res chain seq x y z
N MET A 1 -21.65 12.67 1.96
CA MET A 1 -21.12 12.67 3.34
C MET A 1 -19.89 13.55 3.39
N PRO A 2 -19.70 14.35 4.45
CA PRO A 2 -18.51 15.21 4.58
C PRO A 2 -17.21 14.39 4.65
N ASN A 3 -16.13 14.96 4.12
CA ASN A 3 -14.80 14.34 4.14
C ASN A 3 -14.26 14.25 5.58
N LEU A 4 -14.27 13.05 6.15
CA LEU A 4 -13.77 12.80 7.51
C LEU A 4 -12.31 13.25 7.66
N SER A 5 -11.43 12.99 6.69
CA SER A 5 -10.03 13.39 6.82
C SER A 5 -9.82 14.91 6.87
N ALA A 6 -10.56 15.70 6.08
CA ALA A 6 -10.48 17.16 6.14
C ALA A 6 -10.95 17.70 7.49
N LEU A 7 -12.07 17.17 8.00
CA LEU A 7 -12.60 17.58 9.28
C LEU A 7 -11.64 17.24 10.42
N ALA A 8 -11.06 16.03 10.37
CA ALA A 8 -10.04 15.62 11.33
C ALA A 8 -8.80 16.52 11.29
N ARG A 9 -8.32 16.90 10.10
CA ARG A 9 -7.19 17.83 9.97
C ARG A 9 -7.51 19.21 10.53
N ASN A 10 -8.61 19.82 10.10
CA ASN A 10 -9.00 21.16 10.56
C ASN A 10 -9.22 21.19 12.07
N ALA A 11 -9.77 20.11 12.64
CA ALA A 11 -9.89 19.96 14.07
C ALA A 11 -8.52 19.86 14.73
N LEU A 12 -7.61 19.01 14.22
CA LEU A 12 -6.25 18.88 14.73
C LEU A 12 -5.46 20.19 14.66
N GLU A 13 -5.52 20.95 13.58
CA GLU A 13 -4.82 22.24 13.48
C GLU A 13 -5.25 23.20 14.59
N ARG A 14 -6.56 23.30 14.85
CA ARG A 14 -7.08 24.11 15.98
C ARG A 14 -6.59 23.59 17.32
N VAL A 15 -6.65 22.27 17.52
CA VAL A 15 -6.15 21.62 18.74
C VAL A 15 -4.67 21.90 18.96
N LEU A 16 -3.86 21.86 17.90
CA LEU A 16 -2.42 22.09 18.00
C LEU A 16 -2.08 23.56 18.25
N ILE A 17 -2.89 24.50 17.74
CA ILE A 17 -2.79 25.92 18.08
C ILE A 17 -3.14 26.15 19.56
N GLU A 18 -4.19 25.50 20.05
CA GLU A 18 -4.70 25.70 21.40
C GLU A 18 -3.84 25.05 22.48
N PHE A 19 -3.43 23.79 22.28
CA PHE A 19 -2.77 22.98 23.31
C PHE A 19 -1.27 22.80 23.06
N GLY A 20 -0.81 22.94 21.81
CA GLY A 20 0.57 22.70 21.41
C GLY A 20 0.85 21.28 20.92
N LYS A 21 1.98 21.10 20.21
CA LYS A 21 2.39 19.82 19.62
C LYS A 21 2.90 18.79 20.63
N ASP A 22 3.38 19.26 21.79
CA ASP A 22 3.97 18.42 22.84
C ASP A 22 2.91 17.88 23.81
N THR A 23 1.64 18.21 23.58
CA THR A 23 0.50 17.70 24.36
C THR A 23 0.34 16.19 24.20
N LYS A 24 -0.02 15.53 25.29
CA LYS A 24 -0.37 14.10 25.29
C LYS A 24 -1.79 13.89 24.76
N PHE A 25 -1.89 13.64 23.47
CA PHE A 25 -3.17 13.37 22.82
C PHE A 25 -3.62 11.93 22.99
N VAL A 26 -4.90 11.73 23.29
CA VAL A 26 -5.54 10.41 23.42
C VAL A 26 -6.65 10.31 22.38
N ILE A 27 -6.75 9.17 21.68
CA ILE A 27 -7.82 8.95 20.67
C ILE A 27 -8.91 8.07 21.27
N TYR A 28 -10.18 8.50 21.20
CA TYR A 28 -11.33 7.75 21.71
C TYR A 28 -12.63 8.02 20.91
N PRO A 29 -13.44 7.02 20.54
CA PRO A 29 -13.12 5.59 20.48
C PRO A 29 -12.20 5.26 19.28
N PHE A 30 -11.70 4.03 19.20
CA PHE A 30 -10.78 3.61 18.13
C PHE A 30 -11.47 2.84 17.00
N GLY A 31 -12.54 3.45 16.47
CA GLY A 31 -13.22 3.02 15.25
C GLY A 31 -12.56 3.54 13.97
N GLU A 32 -13.33 3.65 12.89
CA GLU A 32 -12.86 4.19 11.60
C GLU A 32 -12.32 5.63 11.73
N GLY A 33 -13.05 6.51 12.43
CA GLY A 33 -12.63 7.89 12.67
C GLY A 33 -11.33 7.98 13.49
N GLY A 34 -11.16 7.07 14.46
CA GLY A 34 -9.93 6.98 15.26
C GLY A 34 -8.72 6.56 14.42
N LYS A 35 -8.90 5.63 13.48
CA LYS A 35 -7.85 5.22 12.52
C LYS A 35 -7.44 6.36 11.60
N ILE A 36 -8.42 7.11 11.07
CA ILE A 36 -8.18 8.31 10.23
C ILE A 36 -7.37 9.33 11.03
N LEU A 37 -7.84 9.66 12.24
CA LEU A 37 -7.21 10.66 13.09
C LEU A 37 -5.76 10.28 13.47
N LYS A 38 -5.54 9.02 13.89
CA LYS A 38 -4.21 8.48 14.16
C LYS A 38 -3.29 8.61 12.95
N GLY A 39 -3.80 8.30 11.76
CA GLY A 39 -3.06 8.47 10.52
C GLY A 39 -2.61 9.91 10.34
N ILE A 40 -3.54 10.86 10.40
CA ILE A 40 -3.24 12.29 10.20
C ILE A 40 -2.23 12.78 11.25
N MET A 41 -2.44 12.48 12.54
CA MET A 41 -1.49 12.87 13.60
C MET A 41 -0.08 12.33 13.33
N ASN A 42 0.02 11.02 13.06
CA ASN A 42 1.30 10.35 12.96
C ASN A 42 2.05 10.72 11.68
N TYR A 43 1.33 10.91 10.57
CA TYR A 43 1.94 11.13 9.25
C TYR A 43 2.11 12.60 8.89
N GLU A 44 1.16 13.45 9.26
CA GLU A 44 1.16 14.85 8.80
C GLU A 44 1.77 15.78 9.83
N PHE A 45 1.45 15.55 11.10
CA PHE A 45 1.92 16.37 12.20
C PHE A 45 3.13 15.77 12.91
N ASN A 46 3.50 14.51 12.59
CA ASN A 46 4.56 13.75 13.25
C ASN A 46 4.37 13.68 14.78
N ILE A 47 3.11 13.55 15.21
CA ILE A 47 2.71 13.45 16.61
C ILE A 47 2.21 12.03 16.84
N GLN A 48 2.82 11.31 17.77
CA GLN A 48 2.28 10.03 18.21
C GLN A 48 1.23 10.26 19.28
N GLU A 49 0.12 9.55 19.19
CA GLU A 49 -0.84 9.55 20.28
C GLU A 49 -0.23 8.93 21.55
N PHE A 50 -0.55 9.52 22.70
CA PHE A 50 -0.13 9.03 24.02
C PHE A 50 -0.81 7.70 24.36
N ALA A 51 -2.10 7.57 24.00
CA ALA A 51 -2.86 6.35 24.17
C ALA A 51 -4.01 6.25 23.16
N ILE A 52 -4.42 5.02 22.87
CA ILE A 52 -5.63 4.68 22.14
C ILE A 52 -6.61 4.05 23.12
N ILE A 53 -7.83 4.59 23.18
CA ILE A 53 -8.89 4.11 24.07
C ILE A 53 -10.04 3.53 23.25
N ASP A 54 -10.47 2.32 23.61
CA ASP A 54 -11.67 1.68 23.08
C ASP A 54 -12.07 0.55 24.02
N ASN A 55 -13.30 0.58 24.54
CA ASN A 55 -13.73 -0.38 25.55
C ASN A 55 -13.81 -1.81 25.01
N PHE A 56 -14.20 -2.00 23.74
CA PHE A 56 -14.34 -3.33 23.15
C PHE A 56 -13.00 -3.89 22.68
N LEU A 57 -12.18 -3.05 22.03
CA LEU A 57 -10.87 -3.49 21.56
C LEU A 57 -9.86 -3.71 22.70
N ALA A 58 -10.04 -3.05 23.85
CA ALA A 58 -9.16 -3.26 25.01
C ALA A 58 -9.22 -4.69 25.57
N ASP A 59 -10.35 -5.39 25.41
CA ASP A 59 -10.51 -6.77 25.87
C ASP A 59 -9.68 -7.77 25.06
N VAL A 60 -9.34 -7.42 23.82
CA VAL A 60 -8.61 -8.28 22.88
C VAL A 60 -7.23 -7.76 22.48
N ASN A 61 -6.89 -6.50 22.82
CA ASN A 61 -5.63 -5.86 22.44
C ASN A 61 -5.04 -5.05 23.59
N ASN A 62 -3.96 -5.56 24.20
CA ASN A 62 -3.29 -4.96 25.34
C ASN A 62 -2.67 -3.56 25.09
N LYS A 63 -2.48 -3.18 23.83
CA LYS A 63 -2.02 -1.84 23.43
C LYS A 63 -3.14 -0.81 23.45
N VAL A 64 -4.39 -1.25 23.36
CA VAL A 64 -5.58 -0.40 23.50
C VAL A 64 -6.01 -0.43 24.97
N LYS A 65 -6.34 0.74 25.53
CA LYS A 65 -6.82 0.81 26.92
C LYS A 65 -8.34 1.00 26.94
N ASN A 66 -8.98 0.58 28.01
CA ASN A 66 -10.37 0.93 28.25
C ASN A 66 -10.46 2.34 28.87
N SER A 67 -11.66 2.89 28.91
CA SER A 67 -11.95 4.22 29.45
C SER A 67 -11.51 4.46 30.90
N THR A 68 -11.41 3.42 31.73
CA THR A 68 -10.99 3.58 33.14
C THR A 68 -9.54 4.04 33.27
N PHE A 69 -8.71 3.82 32.24
CA PHE A 69 -7.35 4.37 32.13
C PHE A 69 -7.31 5.88 32.30
N LEU A 70 -8.36 6.58 31.87
CA LEU A 70 -8.43 8.04 31.86
C LEU A 70 -8.55 8.64 33.28
N LYS A 71 -9.04 7.90 34.27
CA LYS A 71 -9.28 8.40 35.65
C LYS A 71 -8.05 9.05 36.29
N ASN A 72 -6.87 8.56 35.94
CA ASN A 72 -5.61 8.98 36.54
C ASN A 72 -4.81 9.94 35.65
N GLN A 73 -5.36 10.35 34.50
CA GLN A 73 -4.66 11.19 33.52
C GLN A 73 -5.16 12.64 33.64
N LYS A 74 -4.32 13.50 34.24
CA LYS A 74 -4.66 14.93 34.44
C LYS A 74 -4.13 15.84 33.33
N ASP A 75 -3.12 15.39 32.60
CA ASP A 75 -2.37 16.17 31.62
C ASP A 75 -2.46 15.55 30.22
N ILE A 76 -3.70 15.39 29.74
CA ILE A 76 -4.01 14.84 28.43
C ILE A 76 -5.10 15.67 27.75
N ILE A 77 -5.19 15.55 26.43
CA ILE A 77 -6.34 16.01 25.63
C ILE A 77 -6.92 14.81 24.89
N VAL A 78 -8.22 14.56 25.09
CA VAL A 78 -8.92 13.45 24.44
C VAL A 78 -9.56 13.94 23.15
N LEU A 79 -9.15 13.37 22.03
CA LEU A 79 -9.72 13.60 20.72
C LEU A 79 -10.87 12.61 20.49
N VAL A 80 -12.09 13.13 20.51
CA VAL A 80 -13.32 12.34 20.34
C VAL A 80 -13.52 12.06 18.85
N ALA A 81 -13.23 10.82 18.45
CA ALA A 81 -13.11 10.40 17.06
C ALA A 81 -14.36 9.65 16.52
N SER A 82 -15.53 9.93 17.09
CA SER A 82 -16.82 9.41 16.60
C SER A 82 -17.50 10.42 15.68
N TYR A 83 -18.05 9.94 14.57
CA TYR A 83 -18.84 10.73 13.60
C TYR A 83 -20.26 10.17 13.41
N GLN A 84 -20.64 9.09 14.12
CA GLN A 84 -21.98 8.54 14.07
C GLN A 84 -22.89 9.29 15.04
N VAL A 85 -23.88 10.00 14.50
CA VAL A 85 -24.81 10.86 15.27
C VAL A 85 -25.51 10.07 16.37
N ASN A 86 -26.02 8.88 16.05
CA ASN A 86 -26.86 8.08 16.94
C ASN A 86 -26.18 7.69 18.25
N ASN A 87 -24.86 7.53 18.25
CA ASN A 87 -24.11 7.05 19.41
C ASN A 87 -23.24 8.16 20.03
N PHE A 88 -23.30 9.39 19.48
CA PHE A 88 -22.37 10.44 19.89
C PHE A 88 -22.61 10.92 21.32
N HIS A 89 -23.87 11.09 21.72
CA HIS A 89 -24.23 11.49 23.08
C HIS A 89 -23.81 10.42 24.10
N GLU A 90 -24.07 9.14 23.82
CA GLU A 90 -23.67 8.04 24.70
C GLU A 90 -22.14 8.00 24.90
N ILE A 91 -21.37 8.16 23.80
CA ILE A 91 -19.91 8.21 23.85
C ILE A 91 -19.43 9.39 24.72
N ARG A 92 -20.04 10.57 24.59
CA ARG A 92 -19.69 11.75 25.39
C ARG A 92 -20.03 11.57 26.86
N ASP A 93 -21.25 11.18 27.16
CA ASP A 93 -21.73 11.00 28.53
C ASP A 93 -20.92 9.95 29.27
N HIS A 94 -20.51 8.89 28.56
CA HIS A 94 -19.60 7.91 29.09
C HIS A 94 -18.18 8.48 29.32
N LEU A 95 -17.63 9.22 28.35
CA LEU A 95 -16.30 9.83 28.48
C LEU A 95 -16.21 10.84 29.64
N TYR A 96 -17.25 11.66 29.80
CA TYR A 96 -17.29 12.73 30.80
C TYR A 96 -17.37 12.24 32.25
N LYS A 97 -17.63 10.94 32.46
CA LYS A 97 -17.46 10.29 33.78
C LYS A 97 -15.99 10.21 34.22
N PHE A 98 -15.05 10.36 33.29
CA PHE A 98 -13.62 10.16 33.55
C PHE A 98 -12.76 11.40 33.28
N ILE A 99 -13.14 12.26 32.33
CA ILE A 99 -12.38 13.45 31.91
C ILE A 99 -13.32 14.65 31.80
N PRO A 100 -12.94 15.83 32.32
CA PRO A 100 -13.79 17.01 32.23
C PRO A 100 -13.99 17.47 30.77
N PRO A 101 -15.17 18.01 30.40
CA PRO A 101 -15.48 18.34 29.00
C PRO A 101 -14.48 19.28 28.31
N ASN A 102 -13.87 20.21 29.05
CA ASN A 102 -12.86 21.14 28.52
C ASN A 102 -11.51 20.49 28.15
N LYS A 103 -11.35 19.18 28.42
CA LYS A 103 -10.20 18.37 27.99
C LYS A 103 -10.57 17.41 26.86
N CYS A 104 -11.77 17.54 26.30
CA CYS A 104 -12.26 16.73 25.20
C CYS A 104 -12.46 17.61 23.95
N VAL A 105 -11.92 17.17 22.82
CA VAL A 105 -12.07 17.87 21.54
C VAL A 105 -12.81 16.97 20.58
N GLU A 106 -13.99 17.42 20.17
CA GLU A 106 -14.86 16.71 19.25
C GLU A 106 -14.41 16.93 17.81
N VAL A 107 -13.71 15.95 17.25
CA VAL A 107 -13.03 16.06 15.96
C VAL A 107 -14.03 16.19 14.80
N PHE A 108 -15.20 15.55 14.94
CA PHE A 108 -16.22 15.44 13.88
C PHE A 108 -17.54 16.15 14.22
N SER A 109 -17.56 17.06 15.21
CA SER A 109 -18.76 17.76 15.68
C SER A 109 -19.53 18.50 14.57
N ASN A 110 -18.81 19.06 13.58
CA ASN A 110 -19.42 19.74 12.44
C ASN A 110 -20.30 18.83 11.57
N ILE A 111 -20.13 17.51 11.61
CA ILE A 111 -21.00 16.56 10.90
C ILE A 111 -22.32 16.40 11.65
N ILE A 112 -22.23 16.39 12.98
CA ILE A 112 -23.34 16.13 13.88
C ILE A 112 -24.28 17.33 13.87
N ASN A 113 -23.73 18.55 13.97
CA ASN A 113 -24.51 19.78 13.98
C ASN A 113 -25.18 20.10 12.62
N ASN A 114 -24.62 19.61 11.51
CA ASN A 114 -25.19 19.84 10.17
C ASN A 114 -26.24 18.79 9.76
N ASN A 115 -26.33 17.66 10.47
CA ASN A 115 -27.40 16.68 10.20
C ASN A 115 -28.74 17.09 10.84
N ASP A 116 -28.76 18.11 11.71
CA ASP A 116 -29.99 18.73 12.22
C ASP A 116 -30.56 19.82 11.28
N ASN A 117 -29.83 20.22 10.23
CA ASN A 117 -30.34 21.14 9.21
C ASN A 117 -29.87 20.70 7.81
N SER A 118 -30.81 20.16 7.03
CA SER A 118 -30.63 19.71 5.66
C SER A 118 -30.02 20.79 4.75
N ILE A 119 -28.77 20.64 4.31
CA ILE A 119 -28.28 21.30 3.08
C ILE A 119 -27.37 20.36 2.28
N SER A 120 -27.83 20.15 1.05
CA SER A 120 -27.12 19.66 -0.14
C SER A 120 -26.18 20.70 -0.75
N ASN A 121 -25.12 20.18 -1.40
CA ASN A 121 -24.26 20.79 -2.43
C ASN A 121 -23.01 21.56 -2.01
N GLY A 122 -21.89 21.16 -2.64
CA GLY A 122 -20.82 22.08 -3.02
C GLY A 122 -19.41 21.78 -2.52
N MET A 123 -18.81 20.63 -2.87
CA MET A 123 -17.37 20.39 -3.15
C MET A 123 -17.00 18.90 -2.95
N ASN A 124 -16.33 18.30 -3.94
CA ASN A 124 -15.71 16.98 -3.85
C ASN A 124 -14.38 17.03 -3.05
N SER A 125 -14.40 17.65 -1.86
CA SER A 125 -13.22 18.06 -1.06
C SER A 125 -12.41 16.92 -0.41
N SER A 126 -12.84 15.65 -0.53
CA SER A 126 -12.03 14.49 -0.15
C SER A 126 -11.03 14.08 -1.19
N HIS A 127 -11.32 14.31 -2.46
CA HIS A 127 -10.48 13.84 -3.55
C HIS A 127 -9.24 14.72 -3.73
N GLU A 128 -9.42 16.03 -3.77
CA GLU A 128 -8.32 17.01 -3.91
C GLU A 128 -7.31 16.93 -2.76
N LEU A 129 -7.78 16.60 -1.56
CA LEU A 129 -6.97 16.59 -0.35
C LEU A 129 -6.03 15.39 -0.25
N TRP A 130 -6.47 14.22 -0.70
CA TRP A 130 -5.61 13.04 -0.76
C TRP A 130 -4.64 13.12 -1.93
N ASP A 131 -5.06 13.71 -3.04
CA ASP A 131 -4.16 13.99 -4.16
C ASP A 131 -3.06 15.00 -3.73
N LEU A 132 -3.43 16.04 -2.96
CA LEU A 132 -2.48 16.94 -2.29
C LEU A 132 -1.57 16.21 -1.28
N MET A 133 -2.09 15.24 -0.52
CA MET A 133 -1.26 14.45 0.40
C MET A 133 -0.25 13.57 -0.35
N LEU A 134 -0.71 12.89 -1.40
CA LEU A 134 0.14 12.09 -2.27
C LEU A 134 1.26 12.95 -2.87
N GLU A 135 0.90 14.11 -3.43
CA GLU A 135 1.84 15.06 -4.01
C GLU A 135 2.83 15.58 -2.96
N ARG A 136 2.35 16.03 -1.79
CA ARG A 136 3.17 16.71 -0.80
C ARG A 136 4.05 15.76 0.03
N TYR A 137 3.55 14.58 0.39
CA TYR A 137 4.22 13.67 1.32
C TYR A 137 4.87 12.48 0.64
N TYR A 138 4.23 11.93 -0.39
CA TYR A 138 4.74 10.75 -1.09
C TYR A 138 5.62 11.14 -2.29
N ILE A 139 5.31 12.28 -2.91
CA ILE A 139 5.95 12.78 -4.14
C ILE A 139 6.56 14.18 -3.91
N ASN A 140 7.14 14.44 -2.72
CA ASN A 140 7.84 15.71 -2.41
C ASN A 140 8.93 16.06 -3.44
N PRO A 141 8.77 17.09 -4.30
CA PRO A 141 9.69 17.39 -5.40
C PRO A 141 11.14 17.68 -4.97
N LYS A 142 11.35 17.99 -3.69
CA LYS A 142 12.69 18.26 -3.13
C LYS A 142 13.48 16.97 -2.84
N GLU A 143 12.80 15.84 -2.68
CA GLU A 143 13.45 14.55 -2.45
C GLU A 143 14.02 14.03 -3.78
N LYS A 144 15.35 13.92 -3.85
CA LYS A 144 16.05 13.46 -5.06
C LYS A 144 16.22 11.94 -5.04
N ASN A 145 16.43 11.36 -6.23
CA ASN A 145 16.80 9.95 -6.43
C ASN A 145 15.77 8.90 -5.99
N ARG A 146 14.49 9.25 -5.98
CA ARG A 146 13.41 8.32 -5.63
C ARG A 146 13.21 7.24 -6.69
N ILE A 147 12.65 6.11 -6.27
CA ILE A 147 12.15 5.06 -7.16
C ILE A 147 10.70 4.80 -6.82
N PHE A 148 9.80 5.12 -7.73
CA PHE A 148 8.38 4.85 -7.58
C PHE A 148 8.09 3.41 -8.00
N VAL A 149 7.67 2.59 -7.04
CA VAL A 149 7.35 1.19 -7.25
C VAL A 149 5.86 1.06 -7.50
N ILE A 150 5.48 0.50 -8.64
CA ILE A 150 4.09 0.21 -8.99
C ILE A 150 3.95 -1.29 -9.24
N GLY A 151 2.96 -1.93 -8.64
CA GLY A 151 2.84 -3.38 -8.80
C GLY A 151 1.66 -4.02 -8.10
N ASP A 152 1.65 -5.36 -8.17
CA ASP A 152 0.78 -6.19 -7.35
C ASP A 152 1.27 -6.27 -5.89
N SER A 153 0.84 -7.29 -5.15
CA SER A 153 1.20 -7.45 -3.74
C SER A 153 2.70 -7.63 -3.49
N HIS A 154 3.49 -8.04 -4.50
CA HIS A 154 4.95 -8.11 -4.39
C HIS A 154 5.62 -6.73 -4.36
N ALA A 155 4.96 -5.66 -4.84
CA ALA A 155 5.48 -4.30 -4.71
C ALA A 155 5.69 -3.91 -3.23
N CYS A 156 4.87 -4.45 -2.32
CA CYS A 156 4.99 -4.19 -0.89
C CYS A 156 6.33 -4.66 -0.29
N PHE A 157 7.05 -5.58 -0.95
CA PHE A 157 8.40 -6.00 -0.54
C PHE A 157 9.38 -4.81 -0.42
N PHE A 158 9.29 -3.84 -1.32
CA PHE A 158 10.18 -2.68 -1.37
C PHE A 158 9.89 -1.64 -0.28
N SER A 159 8.77 -1.76 0.43
CA SER A 159 8.46 -0.88 1.55
C SER A 159 9.26 -1.22 2.81
N GLY A 160 9.78 -2.46 2.93
CA GLY A 160 10.41 -2.97 4.15
C GLY A 160 9.43 -3.31 5.28
N CYS A 161 8.15 -2.95 5.17
CA CYS A 161 7.13 -3.26 6.18
C CYS A 161 5.80 -3.61 5.51
N TYR A 162 5.38 -4.86 5.65
CA TYR A 162 4.16 -5.32 5.01
C TYR A 162 2.86 -5.00 5.75
N LEU A 163 2.95 -4.60 7.02
CA LEU A 163 1.79 -4.33 7.87
C LEU A 163 1.26 -2.90 7.70
N ASP A 164 2.04 -2.01 7.08
CA ASP A 164 1.75 -0.58 6.95
C ASP A 164 1.18 -0.25 5.56
N ASN A 165 0.18 -1.02 5.11
CA ASN A 165 -0.53 -0.78 3.84
C ASN A 165 -1.80 0.05 4.07
N TYR A 166 -1.81 1.26 3.53
CA TYR A 166 -2.97 2.15 3.55
C TYR A 166 -3.74 2.01 2.25
N VAL A 167 -4.96 1.51 2.31
CA VAL A 167 -5.82 1.44 1.11
C VAL A 167 -6.39 2.82 0.83
N TYR A 168 -5.88 3.47 -0.21
CA TYR A 168 -6.43 4.65 -0.86
C TYR A 168 -7.52 4.25 -1.89
N ARG A 169 -8.25 5.27 -2.35
CA ARG A 169 -9.37 5.23 -3.31
C ARG A 169 -9.25 4.11 -4.36
N ASP A 170 -10.37 3.46 -4.63
CA ASP A 170 -10.50 2.38 -5.64
C ASP A 170 -9.56 1.18 -5.39
N GLY A 171 -9.06 1.00 -4.15
CA GLY A 171 -8.18 -0.10 -3.79
C GLY A 171 -6.72 0.11 -4.17
N LEU A 172 -6.27 1.37 -4.30
CA LEU A 172 -4.86 1.72 -4.47
C LEU A 172 -4.18 1.73 -3.10
N GLY A 173 -3.28 0.80 -2.80
CA GLY A 173 -2.51 0.78 -1.57
C GLY A 173 -1.28 1.70 -1.60
N LEU A 174 -0.98 2.35 -0.48
CA LEU A 174 0.27 3.06 -0.21
C LEU A 174 1.00 2.37 0.94
N CYS A 175 2.30 2.13 0.80
CA CYS A 175 3.10 1.54 1.88
C CYS A 175 3.93 2.60 2.58
N ARG A 176 4.12 2.48 3.91
CA ARG A 176 5.10 3.30 4.62
C ARG A 176 6.53 2.91 4.18
N PRO A 177 7.33 3.81 3.58
CA PRO A 177 8.69 3.45 3.17
C PRO A 177 9.61 3.32 4.39
N ARG A 178 10.17 2.11 4.57
CA ARG A 178 11.26 1.79 5.50
C ARG A 178 12.58 1.52 4.77
N ILE A 179 12.54 1.49 3.44
CA ILE A 179 13.71 1.29 2.59
C ILE A 179 13.75 2.42 1.58
N ASP A 180 14.72 3.30 1.71
CA ASP A 180 15.04 4.27 0.69
C ASP A 180 15.74 3.57 -0.49
N PRO A 181 15.50 4.01 -1.73
CA PRO A 181 14.76 5.20 -2.13
C PRO A 181 13.30 4.94 -2.55
N PHE A 182 12.68 3.84 -2.10
CA PHE A 182 11.43 3.33 -2.68
C PHE A 182 10.18 4.05 -2.16
N LYS A 183 9.27 4.37 -3.09
CA LYS A 183 7.92 4.88 -2.84
C LYS A 183 6.92 3.91 -3.48
N VAL A 184 6.18 3.15 -2.68
CA VAL A 184 5.44 1.97 -3.13
C VAL A 184 3.94 2.23 -3.27
N PHE A 185 3.42 1.91 -4.46
CA PHE A 185 2.01 1.89 -4.82
C PHE A 185 1.57 0.45 -5.13
N HIS A 186 0.69 -0.10 -4.31
CA HIS A 186 0.11 -1.42 -4.48
C HIS A 186 -1.23 -1.33 -5.22
N LEU A 187 -1.39 -2.00 -6.35
CA LEU A 187 -2.56 -1.85 -7.22
C LEU A 187 -3.66 -2.90 -6.99
N GLY A 188 -3.44 -3.84 -6.07
CA GLY A 188 -4.22 -5.08 -5.95
C GLY A 188 -3.68 -6.18 -6.88
N PRO A 189 -4.49 -7.20 -7.22
CA PRO A 189 -4.05 -8.35 -8.03
C PRO A 189 -3.97 -8.01 -9.53
N ALA A 190 -3.16 -7.01 -9.89
CA ALA A 190 -2.99 -6.55 -11.25
C ALA A 190 -2.18 -7.55 -12.09
N LEU A 191 -2.65 -7.82 -13.31
CA LEU A 191 -2.00 -8.73 -14.25
C LEU A 191 -1.15 -7.94 -15.25
N ALA A 192 0.07 -8.39 -15.52
CA ALA A 192 0.94 -7.82 -16.55
C ALA A 192 0.24 -7.85 -17.93
N TYR A 193 -0.52 -8.91 -18.21
CA TYR A 193 -1.32 -9.06 -19.44
C TYR A 193 -2.40 -7.98 -19.61
N ASN A 194 -2.85 -7.33 -18.53
CA ASN A 194 -3.95 -6.37 -18.57
C ASN A 194 -3.54 -4.90 -18.41
N LEU A 195 -2.23 -4.60 -18.31
CA LEU A 195 -1.76 -3.24 -18.04
C LEU A 195 -2.04 -2.20 -19.14
N ASN A 196 -2.37 -2.65 -20.36
CA ASN A 196 -2.80 -1.76 -21.44
C ASN A 196 -4.33 -1.61 -21.54
N ASN A 197 -5.10 -2.31 -20.70
CA ASN A 197 -6.56 -2.40 -20.82
C ASN A 197 -7.25 -1.60 -19.71
N TYR A 198 -8.09 -0.65 -20.10
CA TYR A 198 -9.04 0.03 -19.21
C TYR A 198 -10.26 -0.85 -18.94
N GLY A 199 -11.01 -0.55 -17.88
CA GLY A 199 -12.27 -1.23 -17.54
C GLY A 199 -12.09 -2.64 -16.98
N THR A 200 -10.87 -3.04 -16.65
CA THR A 200 -10.59 -4.33 -16.02
C THR A 200 -11.13 -4.34 -14.58
N THR A 201 -11.41 -5.52 -14.03
CA THR A 201 -11.93 -5.66 -12.65
C THR A 201 -11.05 -4.96 -11.61
N THR A 202 -9.72 -4.99 -11.78
CA THR A 202 -8.77 -4.37 -10.86
C THR A 202 -8.54 -2.88 -11.12
N LYS A 203 -9.00 -2.38 -12.27
CA LYS A 203 -8.77 -1.02 -12.76
C LYS A 203 -7.30 -0.60 -12.68
N ALA A 204 -6.39 -1.54 -12.96
CA ALA A 204 -4.96 -1.34 -12.77
C ALA A 204 -4.42 -0.21 -13.66
N ARG A 205 -4.86 -0.16 -14.93
CA ARG A 205 -4.47 0.89 -15.88
C ARG A 205 -4.87 2.28 -15.38
N GLU A 206 -6.12 2.44 -14.95
CA GLU A 206 -6.65 3.70 -14.44
C GLU A 206 -5.90 4.18 -13.20
N LYS A 207 -5.56 3.26 -12.28
CA LYS A 207 -4.76 3.59 -11.09
C LYS A 207 -3.37 4.05 -11.50
N ILE A 208 -2.75 3.36 -12.45
CA ILE A 208 -1.43 3.72 -12.98
C ILE A 208 -1.46 5.13 -13.58
N ASP A 209 -2.42 5.45 -14.45
CA ASP A 209 -2.50 6.77 -15.08
C ASP A 209 -2.62 7.89 -14.05
N ARG A 210 -3.40 7.68 -12.98
CA ARG A 210 -3.48 8.63 -11.86
C ARG A 210 -2.14 8.81 -11.16
N ILE A 211 -1.43 7.73 -10.88
CA ILE A 211 -0.10 7.78 -10.26
C ILE A 211 0.89 8.52 -11.17
N LEU A 212 0.91 8.20 -12.47
CA LEU A 212 1.84 8.81 -13.44
C LEU A 212 1.62 10.31 -13.61
N ASN A 213 0.39 10.80 -13.47
CA ASN A 213 0.10 12.24 -13.47
C ASN A 213 0.78 12.98 -12.31
N LEU A 214 1.10 12.29 -11.22
CA LEU A 214 1.75 12.86 -10.05
C LEU A 214 3.28 12.70 -10.10
N ILE A 215 3.81 11.79 -10.91
CA ILE A 215 5.25 11.52 -11.01
C ILE A 215 5.89 12.43 -12.07
N PRO A 216 6.85 13.29 -11.68
CA PRO A 216 7.59 14.12 -12.63
C PRO A 216 8.31 13.31 -13.73
N ALA A 217 8.38 13.87 -14.94
CA ALA A 217 9.16 13.26 -16.02
C ALA A 217 10.64 13.10 -15.62
N GLY A 218 11.28 12.05 -16.13
CA GLY A 218 12.68 11.71 -15.83
C GLY A 218 12.90 10.96 -14.51
N GLU A 219 11.89 10.86 -13.65
CA GLU A 219 11.96 10.03 -12.43
C GLU A 219 12.05 8.54 -12.76
N LYS A 220 12.43 7.75 -11.75
CA LYS A 220 12.59 6.29 -11.88
C LYS A 220 11.31 5.57 -11.48
N ILE A 221 10.89 4.62 -12.30
CA ILE A 221 9.74 3.74 -12.00
C ILE A 221 10.22 2.29 -11.97
N LEU A 222 9.84 1.55 -10.93
CA LEU A 222 10.03 0.10 -10.81
C LEU A 222 8.68 -0.60 -10.96
N CYS A 223 8.51 -1.36 -12.04
CA CYS A 223 7.29 -2.13 -12.30
C CYS A 223 7.40 -3.54 -11.71
N VAL A 224 6.39 -4.00 -10.97
CA VAL A 224 6.38 -5.29 -10.27
C VAL A 224 5.09 -6.05 -10.61
N PHE A 225 5.13 -6.79 -11.71
CA PHE A 225 3.98 -7.53 -12.24
C PHE A 225 4.42 -8.85 -12.89
N GLY A 226 3.46 -9.75 -13.13
CA GLY A 226 3.65 -10.99 -13.87
C GLY A 226 3.63 -12.25 -13.01
N GLU A 227 3.78 -12.14 -11.69
CA GLU A 227 3.71 -13.29 -10.78
C GLU A 227 2.35 -13.99 -10.91
N ILE A 228 1.27 -13.22 -10.83
CA ILE A 228 -0.10 -13.75 -10.88
C ILE A 228 -0.41 -14.33 -12.27
N ASP A 229 0.04 -13.68 -13.34
CA ASP A 229 -0.09 -14.19 -14.71
C ASP A 229 0.46 -15.61 -14.82
N ILE A 230 1.66 -15.84 -14.28
CA ILE A 230 2.32 -17.14 -14.33
C ILE A 230 1.67 -18.13 -13.36
N ARG A 231 1.49 -17.73 -12.10
CA ARG A 231 0.98 -18.63 -11.05
C ARG A 231 -0.43 -19.13 -11.35
N VAL A 232 -1.28 -18.27 -11.88
CA VAL A 232 -2.71 -18.56 -12.04
C VAL A 232 -3.05 -18.86 -13.50
N HIS A 233 -2.60 -18.02 -14.43
CA HIS A 233 -3.22 -17.94 -15.75
C HIS A 233 -2.52 -18.76 -16.82
N VAL A 234 -1.18 -18.83 -16.83
CA VAL A 234 -0.43 -19.55 -17.87
C VAL A 234 -0.91 -20.99 -18.00
N PHE A 235 -0.82 -21.79 -16.94
CA PHE A 235 -1.21 -23.20 -16.98
C PHE A 235 -2.72 -23.44 -16.94
N LYS A 236 -3.52 -22.41 -16.63
CA LYS A 236 -4.98 -22.48 -16.81
C LYS A 236 -5.35 -22.38 -18.28
N GLN A 237 -4.59 -21.61 -19.07
CA GLN A 237 -4.79 -21.51 -20.52
C GLN A 237 -4.21 -22.71 -21.26
N THR A 238 -3.05 -23.25 -20.88
CA THR A 238 -2.48 -24.44 -21.54
C THR A 238 -3.41 -25.66 -21.46
N LYS A 239 -4.17 -25.80 -20.38
CA LYS A 239 -5.23 -26.83 -20.23
C LYS A 239 -6.34 -26.75 -21.27
N ARG A 240 -6.51 -25.61 -21.94
CA ARG A 240 -7.47 -25.43 -23.05
C ARG A 240 -6.87 -25.76 -24.42
N GLY A 241 -5.67 -26.31 -24.44
CA GLY A 241 -4.87 -26.54 -25.64
C GLY A 241 -3.88 -25.40 -25.87
N GLY A 242 -2.59 -25.72 -25.90
CA GLY A 242 -1.53 -24.77 -26.22
C GLY A 242 -0.24 -25.00 -25.43
N ASP A 243 0.84 -24.48 -25.97
CA ASP A 243 2.15 -24.44 -25.34
C ASP A 243 2.27 -23.24 -24.39
N PHE A 244 2.90 -23.45 -23.23
CA PHE A 244 3.06 -22.39 -22.22
C PHE A 244 3.93 -21.25 -22.73
N HIS A 245 4.92 -21.53 -23.60
CA HIS A 245 5.78 -20.49 -24.18
C HIS A 245 4.93 -19.46 -24.92
N ARG A 246 4.01 -19.91 -25.77
CA ARG A 246 3.10 -19.02 -26.51
C ARG A 246 2.20 -18.18 -25.60
N VAL A 247 1.77 -18.72 -24.45
CA VAL A 247 0.97 -17.97 -23.48
C VAL A 247 1.85 -16.91 -22.80
N VAL A 248 3.05 -17.30 -22.36
CA VAL A 248 4.03 -16.39 -21.75
C VAL A 248 4.43 -15.27 -22.71
N ASP A 249 4.70 -15.58 -23.98
CA ASP A 249 5.09 -14.60 -25.01
C ASP A 249 4.05 -13.48 -25.13
N LYS A 250 2.75 -13.81 -25.11
CA LYS A 250 1.67 -12.81 -25.13
C LYS A 250 1.67 -11.91 -23.91
N VAL A 251 1.96 -12.46 -22.71
CA VAL A 251 2.06 -11.66 -21.49
C VAL A 251 3.27 -10.72 -21.59
N VAL A 252 4.42 -11.25 -22.03
CA VAL A 252 5.65 -10.47 -22.23
C VAL A 252 5.42 -9.35 -23.25
N GLU A 253 4.81 -9.64 -24.41
CA GLU A 253 4.51 -8.65 -25.45
C GLU A 253 3.64 -7.51 -24.92
N ASN A 254 2.57 -7.83 -24.22
CA ASN A 254 1.71 -6.81 -23.63
C ASN A 254 2.46 -6.00 -22.57
N TYR A 255 3.24 -6.66 -21.71
CA TYR A 255 3.99 -5.98 -20.67
C TYR A 255 5.07 -5.06 -21.24
N VAL A 256 5.85 -5.52 -22.23
CA VAL A 256 6.85 -4.71 -22.94
C VAL A 256 6.18 -3.52 -23.63
N SER A 257 5.02 -3.70 -24.26
CA SER A 257 4.29 -2.58 -24.87
C SER A 257 3.90 -1.51 -23.85
N PHE A 258 3.47 -1.93 -22.65
CA PHE A 258 3.17 -1.01 -21.56
C PHE A 258 4.43 -0.28 -21.07
N VAL A 259 5.50 -1.01 -20.79
CA VAL A 259 6.77 -0.46 -20.29
C VAL A 259 7.42 0.49 -21.32
N ASN A 260 7.33 0.17 -22.61
CA ASN A 260 7.84 1.02 -23.69
C ASN A 260 7.21 2.41 -23.68
N LYS A 261 5.89 2.48 -23.46
CA LYS A 261 5.19 3.78 -23.30
C LYS A 261 5.65 4.54 -22.06
N LEU A 262 5.98 3.84 -20.97
CA LEU A 262 6.54 4.49 -19.79
C LEU A 262 7.95 5.02 -20.04
N SER A 263 8.79 4.28 -20.78
CA SER A 263 10.18 4.68 -21.04
C SER A 263 10.31 5.95 -21.88
N GLU A 264 9.26 6.36 -22.59
CA GLU A 264 9.21 7.65 -23.29
C GLU A 264 9.33 8.85 -22.33
N LYS A 265 8.94 8.68 -21.06
CA LYS A 265 8.91 9.77 -20.05
C LYS A 265 9.74 9.47 -18.80
N TYR A 266 10.01 8.21 -18.49
CA TYR A 266 10.59 7.78 -17.21
C TYR A 266 11.79 6.86 -17.42
N ARG A 267 12.67 6.78 -16.41
CA ARG A 267 13.69 5.72 -16.37
C ARG A 267 13.08 4.46 -15.76
N VAL A 268 12.83 3.45 -16.58
CA VAL A 268 12.05 2.28 -16.16
C VAL A 268 12.94 1.10 -15.77
N TYR A 269 12.61 0.52 -14.62
CA TYR A 269 13.10 -0.75 -14.13
C TYR A 269 11.93 -1.73 -14.05
N ILE A 270 12.23 -3.01 -14.23
CA ILE A 270 11.26 -4.08 -13.99
C ILE A 270 11.82 -5.00 -12.92
N TRP A 271 11.05 -5.22 -11.86
CA TRP A 271 11.30 -6.33 -10.96
C TRP A 271 10.61 -7.56 -11.53
N CYS A 272 11.44 -8.50 -11.99
CA CYS A 272 10.96 -9.75 -12.54
C CYS A 272 10.19 -10.58 -11.50
N PRO A 273 9.23 -11.42 -11.93
CA PRO A 273 8.53 -12.33 -11.04
C PRO A 273 9.49 -13.20 -10.24
N VAL A 274 9.10 -13.50 -9.01
CA VAL A 274 9.84 -14.36 -8.09
C VAL A 274 9.46 -15.83 -8.29
N ALA A 275 10.09 -16.74 -7.56
CA ALA A 275 9.70 -18.13 -7.60
C ALA A 275 8.24 -18.29 -7.13
N SER A 276 7.49 -19.17 -7.79
CA SER A 276 6.08 -19.36 -7.53
C SER A 276 5.84 -20.15 -6.24
N GLN A 277 4.59 -20.16 -5.78
CA GLN A 277 4.13 -20.85 -4.58
C GLN A 277 4.55 -22.34 -4.57
N SER A 278 4.95 -22.86 -3.40
CA SER A 278 5.32 -24.29 -3.24
C SER A 278 4.12 -25.22 -3.34
N ASP A 279 4.26 -26.38 -3.99
CA ASP A 279 3.19 -27.38 -4.07
C ASP A 279 2.86 -28.00 -2.70
N ASP A 280 3.79 -27.93 -1.74
CA ASP A 280 3.62 -28.45 -0.37
C ASP A 280 2.66 -27.60 0.49
N CYS A 281 2.39 -26.35 0.10
CA CYS A 281 1.44 -25.52 0.83
C CYS A 281 0.00 -25.87 0.44
N LYS A 282 -0.93 -25.70 1.39
CA LYS A 282 -2.37 -25.86 1.13
C LYS A 282 -2.83 -24.87 0.06
N LEU A 283 -3.77 -25.32 -0.78
CA LEU A 283 -4.47 -24.44 -1.71
C LEU A 283 -5.28 -23.41 -0.91
N ASP A 284 -5.19 -22.16 -1.36
CA ASP A 284 -5.91 -21.02 -0.78
C ASP A 284 -6.65 -20.33 -1.93
N ASP A 285 -7.98 -20.18 -1.80
CA ASP A 285 -8.80 -19.54 -2.81
C ASP A 285 -8.45 -18.06 -3.01
N ASN A 286 -7.86 -17.41 -2.01
CA ASN A 286 -7.33 -16.05 -2.13
C ASN A 286 -6.02 -16.01 -2.94
N PHE A 287 -5.31 -17.13 -3.00
CA PHE A 287 -4.05 -17.28 -3.71
C PHE A 287 -4.06 -18.51 -4.61
N PRO A 288 -4.92 -18.53 -5.65
CA PRO A 288 -5.04 -19.69 -6.51
C PRO A 288 -3.73 -19.97 -7.25
N ARG A 289 -3.56 -21.20 -7.73
CA ARG A 289 -2.46 -21.60 -8.60
C ARG A 289 -2.91 -22.62 -9.63
N SER A 290 -2.21 -22.68 -10.77
CA SER A 290 -2.38 -23.72 -11.79
C SER A 290 -1.03 -24.25 -12.26
N GLY A 291 -1.00 -25.54 -12.62
CA GLY A 291 0.24 -26.27 -12.91
C GLY A 291 0.91 -26.77 -11.63
N THR A 292 2.05 -27.43 -11.78
CA THR A 292 2.99 -27.78 -10.71
C THR A 292 3.95 -26.62 -10.44
N GLN A 293 4.59 -26.62 -9.29
CA GLN A 293 5.60 -25.64 -8.91
C GLN A 293 6.75 -25.57 -9.90
N ALA A 294 7.28 -26.71 -10.32
CA ALA A 294 8.37 -26.78 -11.29
C ALA A 294 7.95 -26.20 -12.65
N GLU A 295 6.73 -26.49 -13.12
CA GLU A 295 6.17 -25.90 -14.34
C GLU A 295 6.06 -24.37 -14.24
N ARG A 296 5.51 -23.86 -13.13
CA ARG A 296 5.40 -22.42 -12.89
C ARG A 296 6.76 -21.74 -12.86
N ASN A 297 7.74 -22.33 -12.18
CA ASN A 297 9.09 -21.76 -12.09
C ASN A 297 9.84 -21.83 -13.43
N LYS A 298 9.66 -22.87 -14.24
CA LYS A 298 10.15 -22.90 -15.63
C LYS A 298 9.53 -21.80 -16.49
N ALA A 299 8.22 -21.58 -16.35
CA ALA A 299 7.53 -20.48 -17.02
C ALA A 299 8.02 -19.10 -16.54
N THR A 300 8.32 -18.94 -15.25
CA THR A 300 8.95 -17.73 -14.69
C THR A 300 10.33 -17.49 -15.30
N GLU A 301 11.20 -18.49 -15.34
CA GLU A 301 12.51 -18.34 -15.96
C GLU A 301 12.41 -17.95 -17.44
N TYR A 302 11.53 -18.61 -18.19
CA TYR A 302 11.26 -18.29 -19.60
C TYR A 302 10.75 -16.85 -19.76
N PHE A 303 9.77 -16.44 -18.95
CA PHE A 303 9.25 -15.08 -18.94
C PHE A 303 10.37 -14.05 -18.69
N ILE A 304 11.24 -14.30 -17.71
CA ILE A 304 12.35 -13.41 -17.37
C ILE A 304 13.33 -13.28 -18.54
N ARG A 305 13.68 -14.41 -19.17
CA ARG A 305 14.58 -14.44 -20.33
C ARG A 305 14.03 -13.62 -21.49
N GLU A 306 12.79 -13.85 -21.88
CA GLU A 306 12.17 -13.15 -23.01
C GLU A 306 11.94 -11.67 -22.71
N LEU A 307 11.56 -11.33 -21.48
CA LEU A 307 11.42 -9.94 -21.05
C LEU A 307 12.76 -9.20 -21.09
N LYS A 308 13.81 -9.81 -20.54
CA LYS A 308 15.19 -9.26 -20.57
C LYS A 308 15.64 -9.03 -22.01
N LYS A 309 15.46 -10.02 -22.89
CA LYS A 309 15.82 -9.92 -24.30
C LYS A 309 15.11 -8.75 -24.99
N LYS A 310 13.78 -8.70 -24.93
CA LYS A 310 12.99 -7.64 -25.59
C LYS A 310 13.28 -6.25 -25.03
N CYS A 311 13.49 -6.13 -23.71
CA CYS A 311 13.83 -4.84 -23.12
C CYS A 311 15.26 -4.39 -23.46
N LEU A 312 16.22 -5.31 -23.57
CA LEU A 312 17.59 -5.00 -23.98
C LEU A 312 17.65 -4.60 -25.46
N ASP A 313 17.04 -5.39 -26.34
CA ASP A 313 17.04 -5.16 -27.79
C ASP A 313 16.43 -3.80 -28.16
N GLY A 314 15.42 -3.35 -27.40
CA GLY A 314 14.77 -2.06 -27.59
C GLY A 314 15.31 -0.91 -26.73
N ASN A 315 16.32 -1.14 -25.87
CA ASN A 315 16.79 -0.18 -24.86
C ASN A 315 15.64 0.43 -24.01
N ILE A 316 14.68 -0.41 -23.62
CA ILE A 316 13.40 0.00 -23.03
C ILE A 316 13.50 0.15 -21.51
N ALA A 317 14.02 -0.87 -20.83
CA ALA A 317 14.03 -0.94 -19.38
C ALA A 317 15.13 -1.86 -18.85
N THR A 318 15.56 -1.62 -17.61
CA THR A 318 16.48 -2.53 -16.90
C THR A 318 15.68 -3.58 -16.11
N CYS A 319 15.85 -4.85 -16.45
CA CYS A 319 15.19 -5.96 -15.77
C CYS A 319 16.05 -6.52 -14.63
N LEU A 320 15.53 -6.47 -13.41
CA LEU A 320 16.16 -6.92 -12.17
C LEU A 320 15.52 -8.22 -11.71
N SER A 321 16.32 -9.20 -11.28
CA SER A 321 15.76 -10.47 -10.81
C SER A 321 16.63 -11.14 -9.75
N ILE A 322 15.96 -11.66 -8.72
CA ILE A 322 16.56 -12.58 -7.74
C ILE A 322 16.05 -14.02 -7.90
N PHE A 323 15.27 -14.31 -8.95
CA PHE A 323 14.66 -15.62 -9.19
C PHE A 323 15.65 -16.79 -9.05
N PRO A 324 16.87 -16.75 -9.62
CA PRO A 324 17.83 -17.86 -9.48
C PRO A 324 18.22 -18.16 -8.03
N MET A 325 18.13 -17.18 -7.12
CA MET A 325 18.42 -17.38 -5.70
C MET A 325 17.27 -18.03 -4.95
N LEU A 326 16.05 -17.99 -5.51
CA LEU A 326 14.80 -18.42 -4.88
C LEU A 326 14.37 -19.83 -5.31
N VAL A 327 15.06 -20.44 -6.26
CA VAL A 327 14.82 -21.82 -6.72
C VAL A 327 16.05 -22.69 -6.50
N ASP A 328 15.85 -24.00 -6.40
CA ASP A 328 16.89 -25.01 -6.53
C ASP A 328 17.00 -25.55 -7.97
N GLU A 329 17.86 -26.56 -8.16
CA GLU A 329 18.14 -27.17 -9.46
C GLU A 329 16.94 -27.92 -10.06
N GLU A 330 15.97 -28.31 -9.21
CA GLU A 330 14.73 -28.99 -9.61
C GLU A 330 13.58 -28.01 -9.84
N TYR A 331 13.85 -26.70 -9.81
CA TYR A 331 12.85 -25.64 -9.83
C TYR A 331 11.88 -25.69 -8.65
N LYS A 332 12.30 -26.22 -7.50
CA LYS A 332 11.57 -26.05 -6.24
C LYS A 332 11.93 -24.72 -5.61
N THR A 333 10.92 -24.08 -5.05
CA THR A 333 10.96 -22.78 -4.37
C THR A 333 11.55 -22.95 -2.99
N LYS A 334 12.55 -22.12 -2.68
CA LYS A 334 13.16 -22.01 -1.35
C LYS A 334 12.24 -21.23 -0.42
N THR A 335 11.31 -21.94 0.22
CA THR A 335 10.22 -21.38 1.03
C THR A 335 10.71 -20.55 2.24
N GLN A 336 11.95 -20.73 2.69
CA GLN A 336 12.54 -19.92 3.76
C GLN A 336 12.66 -18.41 3.44
N TYR A 337 12.56 -18.05 2.16
CA TYR A 337 12.57 -16.65 1.70
C TYR A 337 11.18 -16.04 1.55
N TYR A 338 10.14 -16.77 1.95
CA TYR A 338 8.75 -16.35 1.87
C TYR A 338 8.16 -16.23 3.28
N ARG A 339 7.31 -15.21 3.48
CA ARG A 339 6.65 -14.97 4.77
C ARG A 339 5.36 -15.78 4.91
N ASP A 340 4.78 -16.08 3.77
CA ASP A 340 3.59 -16.90 3.58
C ASP A 340 3.88 -17.80 2.37
N SER A 341 2.88 -18.43 1.76
CA SER A 341 3.15 -19.33 0.64
C SER A 341 3.49 -18.62 -0.68
N VAL A 342 3.25 -17.31 -0.80
CA VAL A 342 3.31 -16.55 -2.05
C VAL A 342 4.28 -15.38 -1.99
N HIS A 343 4.24 -14.60 -0.92
CA HIS A 343 4.96 -13.33 -0.83
C HIS A 343 6.35 -13.50 -0.22
N LEU A 344 7.32 -12.76 -0.76
CA LEU A 344 8.65 -12.69 -0.20
C LEU A 344 8.63 -12.20 1.25
N ALA A 345 9.53 -12.75 2.05
CA ALA A 345 9.91 -12.23 3.36
C ALA A 345 11.07 -11.25 3.24
N GLN A 346 11.22 -10.36 4.21
CA GLN A 346 12.32 -9.38 4.22
C GLN A 346 13.72 -10.02 4.36
N CYS A 347 13.82 -11.29 4.77
CA CYS A 347 15.08 -12.03 4.74
C CYS A 347 15.63 -12.22 3.31
N ALA A 348 14.77 -12.18 2.27
CA ALA A 348 15.19 -12.23 0.87
C ALA A 348 15.84 -10.92 0.39
N TRP A 349 15.79 -9.85 1.19
CA TRP A 349 16.29 -8.54 0.80
C TRP A 349 17.78 -8.51 0.49
N LEU A 350 18.58 -9.36 1.11
CA LEU A 350 20.02 -9.39 0.84
C LEU A 350 20.30 -9.62 -0.66
N PHE A 351 19.51 -10.47 -1.32
CA PHE A 351 19.64 -10.69 -2.77
C PHE A 351 19.18 -9.48 -3.58
N ALA A 352 18.12 -8.82 -3.12
CA ALA A 352 17.58 -7.64 -3.79
C ALA A 352 18.54 -6.45 -3.69
N ASP A 353 19.12 -6.23 -2.52
CA ASP A 353 20.11 -5.19 -2.26
C ASP A 353 21.34 -5.37 -3.16
N ASP A 354 21.86 -6.60 -3.28
CA ASP A 354 22.96 -6.91 -4.20
C ASP A 354 22.59 -6.66 -5.66
N GLU A 355 21.38 -7.03 -6.07
CA GLU A 355 20.89 -6.78 -7.43
C GLU A 355 20.74 -5.27 -7.73
N PHE A 356 20.24 -4.48 -6.77
CA PHE A 356 20.16 -3.03 -6.90
C PHE A 356 21.54 -2.36 -6.94
N LYS A 357 22.48 -2.78 -6.10
CA LYS A 357 23.86 -2.27 -6.08
C LYS A 357 24.57 -2.48 -7.41
N LYS A 358 24.43 -3.66 -8.03
CA LYS A 358 24.97 -3.93 -9.39
C LYS A 358 24.44 -2.96 -10.44
N ASN A 359 23.26 -2.40 -10.22
CA ASN A 359 22.59 -1.45 -11.11
C ASN A 359 22.72 0.02 -10.64
N GLY A 360 23.65 0.30 -9.72
CA GLY A 360 23.95 1.65 -9.23
C GLY A 360 22.85 2.25 -8.36
N ILE A 361 22.00 1.41 -7.74
CA ILE A 361 20.95 1.84 -6.81
C ILE A 361 21.41 1.51 -5.39
N LEU A 362 21.67 2.54 -4.59
CA LEU A 362 21.96 2.40 -3.17
C LEU A 362 20.65 2.33 -2.39
N CYS A 363 20.47 1.27 -1.60
CA CYS A 363 19.32 1.11 -0.74
C CYS A 363 19.71 1.36 0.73
N ILE A 364 18.87 2.08 1.47
CA ILE A 364 19.10 2.37 2.90
C ILE A 364 17.87 1.95 3.69
N ARG A 365 18.06 1.08 4.68
CA ARG A 365 17.00 0.65 5.62
C ARG A 365 16.93 1.63 6.80
N ARG A 366 15.73 2.06 7.16
CA ARG A 366 15.45 3.02 8.25
C ARG A 366 14.90 2.37 9.50
#